data_AF-A0A7C3PIK4-F1
#
_entry.id   AF-A0A7C3PIK4-F1
#
_cell.length_a   1.000
_cell.length_b   1.000
_cell.length_c   1.000
_cell.angle_alpha   90.00
_cell.angle_beta   90.00
_cell.angle_gamma   90.00
#
_symmetry.space_group_name_H-M   'P 1'
#
loop_
_entity.id
_entity.type
_entity.pdbx_description
1 polymer ?
#
loop_
_entity_poly.entity_id
_entity_poly.type
_entity_poly.pdbx_seq_one_letter_code
_entity_poly.pdbx_strand_id
1 'polypeptide(L)' 'MSNLDQIKERVIEIASKREALVRLLEQPDLGTLRIDVNQALEEIDDLLDEFDRVFPASENS' A
#
# COMPACT_ATOMS: atom_id res chain seq x y z
N MET A 1 22.21 -3.36 6.25
CA MET A 1 21.02 -2.83 5.57
C MET A 1 20.93 -1.36 5.90
N SER A 2 20.79 -0.48 4.91
CA SER A 2 20.67 0.96 5.17
C SER A 2 19.26 1.30 5.67
N ASN A 3 19.08 2.47 6.30
CA ASN A 3 17.75 2.96 6.66
C ASN A 3 16.85 3.11 5.42
N LEU A 4 17.44 3.43 4.27
CA LEU A 4 16.73 3.55 3.00
C LEU A 4 16.19 2.18 2.54
N ASP A 5 17.00 1.13 2.59
CA ASP A 5 16.56 -0.23 2.22
C ASP A 5 15.45 -0.73 3.17
N GLN A 6 15.52 -0.35 4.45
CA GLN A 6 14.47 -0.66 5.43
C GLN A 6 13.15 0.03 5.09
N ILE A 7 13.17 1.30 4.68
CA ILE A 7 11.95 2.01 4.26
C ILE A 7 11.34 1.33 3.04
N LYS A 8 12.15 0.97 2.02
CA LYS A 8 11.67 0.25 0.84
C LYS A 8 11.03 -1.09 1.20
N GLU A 9 11.67 -1.87 2.07
CA GLU A 9 11.12 -3.15 2.53
C GLU A 9 9.78 -2.96 3.27
N ARG A 10 9.66 -1.95 4.13
CA ARG A 10 8.42 -1.66 4.86
C ARG A 10 7.28 -1.22 3.94
N VAL A 11 7.57 -0.43 2.91
CA VAL A 11 6.55 -0.04 1.93
C VAL A 11 6.07 -1.26 1.13
N ILE A 12 6.98 -2.16 0.73
CA ILE A 12 6.62 -3.43 0.08
C ILE A 12 5.76 -4.30 1.01
N GLU A 13 6.11 -4.39 2.30
CA GLU A 13 5.32 -5.12 3.30
C GLU A 13 3.90 -4.55 3.43
N ILE A 14 3.74 -3.22 3.42
CA ILE A 14 2.43 -2.55 3.44
C ILE A 14 1.67 -2.83 2.15
N ALA A 15 2.32 -2.72 0.98
CA ALA A 15 1.73 -2.98 -0.32
C ALA A 15 1.10 -4.39 -0.40
N SER A 16 1.76 -5.39 0.20
CA SER A 16 1.27 -6.76 0.22
C SER A 16 -0.08 -6.94 0.93
N LYS A 17 -0.45 -6.02 1.84
CA LYS A 17 -1.72 -6.06 2.57
C LYS A 17 -2.90 -5.55 1.74
N ARG A 18 -2.64 -4.86 0.63
CA ARG A 18 -3.67 -4.33 -0.27
C ARG A 18 -4.61 -5.43 -0.76
N GLU A 19 -4.07 -6.58 -1.17
CA GLU A 19 -4.88 -7.69 -1.67
C GLU A 19 -5.85 -8.22 -0.59
N ALA A 20 -5.42 -8.25 0.68
CA ALA A 20 -6.28 -8.67 1.78
C ALA A 20 -7.46 -7.70 1.98
N LEU A 21 -7.24 -6.39 1.83
CA LEU A 21 -8.28 -5.37 1.92
C LEU A 21 -9.26 -5.43 0.72
N VAL A 22 -8.77 -5.71 -0.49
CA VAL A 22 -9.63 -5.93 -1.66
C VAL A 22 -10.54 -7.14 -1.43
N ARG A 23 -9.99 -8.27 -0.98
CA ARG A 23 -10.79 -9.47 -0.64
C ARG A 23 -11.79 -9.19 0.48
N LEU A 24 -11.46 -8.31 1.42
CA LEU A 24 -12.36 -7.90 2.49
C LEU A 24 -13.55 -7.08 1.93
N LEU A 25 -13.35 -6.21 0.93
CA LEU A 25 -14.44 -5.47 0.28
C LEU A 25 -15.44 -6.34 -0.49
N GLU A 26 -15.03 -7.53 -0.91
CA GLU A 26 -15.89 -8.51 -1.58
C GLU A 26 -16.94 -9.10 -0.61
N GLN A 27 -16.71 -9.02 0.70
CA GLN A 27 -17.68 -9.49 1.69
C GLN A 27 -18.90 -8.56 1.73
N PRO A 28 -20.13 -9.12 1.62
CA PRO A 28 -21.36 -8.33 1.52
C PRO A 28 -21.78 -7.68 2.85
N ASP A 29 -21.27 -8.14 3.98
CA ASP A 29 -21.72 -7.82 5.34
C ASP A 29 -20.73 -7.00 6.18
N LEU A 30 -19.80 -6.28 5.53
CA LEU A 30 -18.82 -5.41 6.21
C LEU A 30 -19.42 -4.28 7.05
N GLY A 31 -20.64 -3.85 6.74
CA GLY A 31 -21.26 -2.71 7.39
C GLY A 31 -20.38 -1.45 7.33
N THR A 32 -20.16 -0.81 8.47
CA THR A 32 -19.38 0.43 8.58
C THR A 32 -17.90 0.24 8.26
N LEU A 33 -17.35 -0.97 8.44
CA LEU A 33 -15.95 -1.28 8.15
C LEU A 33 -15.62 -1.11 6.66
N ARG A 34 -16.62 -1.14 5.78
CA ARG A 34 -16.45 -0.85 4.35
C ARG A 34 -15.83 0.53 4.12
N ILE A 35 -16.20 1.54 4.91
CA ILE A 35 -15.65 2.89 4.77
C ILE A 35 -14.16 2.88 5.12
N ASP A 36 -13.81 2.29 6.26
CA ASP A 36 -12.43 2.21 6.74
C ASP A 36 -11.53 1.41 5.78
N VAL A 37 -12.05 0.32 5.19
CA VAL A 37 -11.30 -0.49 4.22
C VAL A 37 -11.08 0.25 2.91
N ASN A 38 -12.08 1.02 2.42
CA ASN A 38 -11.88 1.86 1.24
C ASN A 38 -10.85 2.95 1.51
N GLN A 39 -10.91 3.59 2.68
CA GLN A 39 -9.92 4.61 3.07
C GLN A 39 -8.51 4.00 3.17
N ALA A 40 -8.36 2.83 3.81
CA ALA A 40 -7.06 2.17 3.90
C ALA A 40 -6.49 1.76 2.53
N LEU A 41 -7.35 1.41 1.57
CA LEU A 41 -6.92 1.15 0.19
C LEU A 41 -6.44 2.41 -0.52
N GLU A 42 -7.17 3.53 -0.37
CA GLU A 42 -6.76 4.83 -0.91
C GLU A 42 -5.42 5.27 -0.32
N GLU A 43 -5.24 5.16 1.01
CA GLU A 43 -3.98 5.50 1.68
C GLU A 43 -2.81 4.61 1.23
N ILE A 44 -3.04 3.33 0.94
CA ILE A 44 -2.01 2.44 0.39
C ILE A 44 -1.68 2.83 -1.05
N ASP A 45 -2.68 3.13 -1.88
CA ASP A 45 -2.46 3.53 -3.27
C ASP A 45 -1.71 4.87 -3.34
N ASP A 46 -2.08 5.86 -2.53
CA ASP A 46 -1.38 7.14 -2.39
C ASP A 46 0.08 6.97 -1.90
N LEU A 47 0.30 6.08 -0.91
CA LEU A 47 1.64 5.77 -0.42
C LEU A 47 2.53 5.18 -1.53
N LEU A 48 1.98 4.28 -2.35
CA LEU A 48 2.72 3.65 -3.45
C LEU A 48 3.02 4.66 -4.56
N ASP A 49 2.07 5.52 -4.89
CA ASP A 49 2.25 6.61 -5.84
C ASP A 49 3.35 7.58 -5.39
N GLU A 50 3.38 7.95 -4.11
CA GLU A 50 4.45 8.78 -3.55
C GLU A 50 5.79 8.04 -3.52
N PHE A 51 5.78 6.76 -3.14
CA PHE A 51 6.98 5.93 -3.10
C PHE A 51 7.65 5.83 -4.47
N ASP A 52 6.88 5.59 -5.53
CA ASP A 52 7.41 5.49 -6.90
C ASP A 52 7.97 6.83 -7.42
N ARG A 53 7.42 7.97 -6.96
CA ARG A 53 7.95 9.30 -7.27
C ARG A 53 9.27 9.58 -6.55
N VAL A 54 9.40 9.13 -5.30
CA VAL A 54 10.61 9.34 -4.49
C VAL A 54 11.72 8.35 -4.84
N PHE A 55 11.36 7.13 -5.22
CA PHE A 55 12.28 6.03 -5.55
C PHE A 55 12.01 5.48 -6.95
N PRO A 56 12.21 6.28 -8.01
CA PRO A 56 11.95 5.83 -9.37
C PRO A 56 12.79 4.59 -9.69
N ALA A 57 12.19 3.60 -10.36
CA ALA A 57 12.84 2.33 -10.72
C ALA A 57 14.06 2.48 -11.65
N SER A 58 14.32 3.70 -12.14
CA SER A 58 15.40 4.06 -13.04
C SER A 58 16.30 5.14 -12.46
N GLU A 59 17.16 4.76 -11.52
CA GLU A 59 18.54 5.26 -11.43
C GLU A 59 19.48 4.13 -11.85
N ASN A 60 19.47 3.82 -13.15
CA ASN A 60 20.54 3.09 -13.82
C ASN A 60 20.81 3.84 -15.14
N SER A 61 21.78 4.73 -15.13
CA SER A 61 22.47 5.26 -16.31
C SER A 61 23.96 5.19 -16.06
#